data_AF-A0A965QTU7-F1
#
_entry.id   AF-A0A965QTU7-F1
#
_cell.length_a   1.000
_cell.length_b   1.000
_cell.length_c   1.000
_cell.angle_alpha   90.00
_cell.angle_beta   90.00
_cell.angle_gamma   90.00
#
_symmetry.space_group_name_H-M   'P 1'
#
loop_
_entity.id
_entity.type
_entity.pdbx_description
1 polymer ?
#
loop_
_entity_poly.entity_id
_entity_poly.type
_entity_poly.pdbx_seq_one_letter_code
_entity_poly.pdbx_strand_id
1 'polypeptide(L)' 'FWLMVEAGDVDWASHANNIDTCIGAVKSGDAAFRAVVDWIERHDAWNDAVVIVTSDHGHLFVLTEPEAFAGQPR' A
#
# COMPACT_ATOMS: atom_id res chain seq x y z
N PHE A 1 -17.03 14.67 7.43
CA PHE A 1 -15.87 15.42 6.90
C PHE A 1 -15.39 14.74 5.62
N TRP A 2 -14.39 15.29 4.94
CA TRP A 2 -13.69 14.60 3.85
C TRP A 2 -12.19 14.57 4.18
N LEU A 3 -11.54 13.45 3.88
CA LEU A 3 -10.12 13.23 4.11
C LEU A 3 -9.57 12.42 2.94
N MET A 4 -8.39 12.79 2.47
CA MET A 4 -7.60 12.01 1.52
C MET A 4 -6.21 11.80 2.12
N VAL A 5 -5.76 10.54 2.05
CA VAL A 5 -4.48 10.08 2.57
C VAL A 5 -3.75 9.42 1.43
N GLU A 6 -2.50 9.79 1.22
CA GLU A 6 -1.68 9.31 0.12
C GLU A 6 -0.43 8.61 0.66
N ALA A 7 -0.16 7.40 0.17
CA ALA A 7 1.08 6.69 0.38
C ALA A 7 2.00 6.86 -0.85
N GLY A 8 2.45 8.10 -1.09
CA GLY A 8 3.12 8.49 -2.33
C GLY A 8 4.47 7.82 -2.58
N ASP A 9 5.14 7.35 -1.52
CA ASP A 9 6.43 6.65 -1.62
C ASP A 9 6.37 5.38 -2.48
N VAL A 10 5.17 4.80 -2.69
CA VAL A 10 4.98 3.64 -3.58
C VAL A 10 5.41 3.98 -5.01
N ASP A 11 5.10 5.18 -5.48
CA ASP A 11 5.49 5.65 -6.81
C ASP A 11 7.02 5.83 -6.90
N TRP A 12 7.62 6.53 -5.95
CA TRP A 12 9.07 6.77 -5.92
C TRP A 12 9.88 5.48 -5.82
N ALA A 13 9.44 4.54 -5.00
CA ALA A 13 10.07 3.24 -4.88
C ALA A 13 9.99 2.44 -6.19
N SER A 14 8.86 2.54 -6.88
CA SER A 14 8.64 1.88 -8.16
C SER A 14 9.50 2.51 -9.26
N HIS A 15 9.65 3.83 -9.28
CA HIS A 15 10.57 4.54 -10.17
C HIS A 15 12.03 4.14 -9.96
N ALA A 16 12.41 3.83 -8.72
CA ALA A 16 13.75 3.35 -8.38
C ALA A 16 14.00 1.88 -8.74
N ASN A 17 12.98 1.14 -9.21
CA ASN A 17 13.04 -0.31 -9.44
C ASN A 17 13.54 -1.09 -8.21
N ASN A 18 13.16 -0.65 -7.00
CA ASN A 18 13.62 -1.22 -5.75
C ASN A 18 12.48 -1.93 -5.02
N ILE A 19 12.42 -3.26 -5.15
CA ILE A 19 11.35 -4.09 -4.60
C ILE A 19 11.22 -3.96 -3.08
N ASP A 20 12.32 -3.90 -2.34
CA ASP A 20 12.30 -3.82 -0.88
C ASP A 20 11.64 -2.51 -0.41
N THR A 21 11.96 -1.42 -1.11
CA THR A 21 11.37 -0.10 -0.85
C THR A 21 9.90 -0.08 -1.27
N CYS A 22 9.54 -0.68 -2.42
CA CYS A 22 8.14 -0.77 -2.86
C CYS A 22 7.28 -1.52 -1.84
N ILE A 23 7.74 -2.68 -1.37
CA ILE A 23 7.04 -3.48 -0.36
C ILE A 23 6.91 -2.67 0.95
N GLY A 24 7.96 -1.97 1.36
CA GLY A 24 7.94 -1.09 2.52
C GLY A 24 6.91 0.02 2.40
N ALA A 25 6.88 0.72 1.27
CA ALA A 25 5.94 1.80 1.00
C ALA A 25 4.48 1.32 0.97
N VAL A 26 4.20 0.17 0.34
CA VAL A 26 2.86 -0.44 0.36
C VAL A 26 2.44 -0.82 1.78
N LYS A 27 3.36 -1.36 2.60
CA LYS A 27 3.09 -1.64 4.02
C LYS A 27 2.79 -0.38 4.83
N SER A 28 3.46 0.73 4.54
CA SER A 28 3.16 2.03 5.14
C SER A 28 1.73 2.49 4.82
N GLY A 29 1.32 2.36 3.55
CA GLY A 29 -0.06 2.63 3.12
C GLY A 29 -1.10 1.71 3.78
N ASP A 30 -0.83 0.41 3.88
CA ASP A 30 -1.68 -0.56 4.60
C ASP A 30 -1.81 -0.21 6.09
N ALA A 31 -0.74 0.25 6.75
CA ALA A 31 -0.81 0.71 8.14
C ALA A 31 -1.73 1.95 8.29
N ALA A 32 -1.67 2.90 7.35
CA ALA A 32 -2.57 4.05 7.33
C ALA A 32 -4.03 3.63 7.08
N PHE A 33 -4.28 2.72 6.14
CA PHE A 33 -5.61 2.16 5.88
C PHE A 33 -6.18 1.47 7.12
N ARG A 34 -5.39 0.64 7.81
CA ARG A 34 -5.81 -0.01 9.06
C ARG A 34 -6.16 0.99 10.15
N ALA A 35 -5.39 2.07 10.31
CA ALA A 35 -5.71 3.10 11.28
C ALA A 35 -7.08 3.76 11.03
N VAL A 36 -7.45 3.95 9.76
CA VAL A 36 -8.78 4.45 9.36
C VAL A 36 -9.86 3.42 9.66
N VAL A 37 -9.69 2.17 9.23
CA VAL A 37 -10.63 1.07 9.50
C VAL A 37 -10.85 0.91 11.00
N ASP A 38 -9.78 0.83 11.79
CA ASP A 38 -9.86 0.70 13.24
C ASP A 38 -10.59 1.88 13.89
N TRP A 39 -10.46 3.09 13.34
CA TRP A 39 -11.22 4.23 13.83
C TRP A 39 -12.71 4.07 13.53
N ILE A 40 -13.08 3.63 12.33
CA ILE A 40 -14.48 3.39 11.95
C ILE A 40 -15.11 2.31 12.84
N GLU A 41 -14.42 1.19 13.04
CA GLU A 41 -14.88 0.07 13.88
C GLU A 41 -15.08 0.51 15.34
N ARG A 42 -14.14 1.28 15.91
CA ARG A 42 -14.26 1.78 17.29
C ARG A 42 -15.45 2.73 17.49
N HIS A 43 -16.01 3.29 16.42
CA HIS A 43 -17.13 4.22 16.47
C HIS A 43 -18.41 3.66 15.84
N ASP A 44 -18.44 2.39 15.44
CA ASP A 44 -19.57 1.73 14.76
C ASP A 44 -20.10 2.54 13.55
N ALA A 45 -19.17 3.12 12.78
CA ALA A 45 -19.49 4.19 11.83
C ALA A 45 -19.67 3.73 10.38
N TRP A 46 -19.68 2.42 10.09
CA TRP A 46 -19.79 1.91 8.71
C TRP A 46 -21.10 2.28 8.01
N ASN A 47 -22.17 2.53 8.75
CA ASN A 47 -23.43 3.00 8.17
C ASN A 47 -23.36 4.44 7.64
N ASP A 48 -22.39 5.22 8.14
CA ASP A 48 -22.26 6.66 7.85
C ASP A 48 -20.94 7.01 7.14
N ALA A 49 -20.05 6.02 6.93
CA ALA A 49 -18.73 6.20 6.35
C ALA A 49 -18.54 5.38 5.07
N VAL A 50 -17.77 5.93 4.13
CA VAL A 50 -17.28 5.21 2.94
C VAL A 50 -15.76 5.37 2.86
N VAL A 51 -15.06 4.27 2.59
CA VAL A 51 -13.62 4.25 2.36
C VAL A 51 -13.38 3.75 0.94
N ILE A 52 -12.64 4.52 0.16
CA ILE A 52 -12.23 4.16 -1.21
C ILE A 52 -10.71 4.02 -1.20
N VAL A 53 -10.23 2.87 -1.66
CA VAL A 53 -8.80 2.59 -1.81
C VAL A 53 -8.52 2.35 -3.29
N THR A 54 -7.57 3.10 -3.84
CA THR A 54 -7.21 3.03 -5.26
C THR A 54 -5.75 3.45 -5.45
N SER A 55 -5.18 3.14 -6.60
CA SER A 55 -4.03 3.86 -7.16
C SER A 55 -4.50 4.91 -8.15
N ASP A 56 -3.65 5.89 -8.43
CA ASP A 56 -3.82 6.88 -9.49
C ASP A 56 -3.41 6.31 -10.87
N HIS A 57 -2.38 5.46 -10.90
CA HIS A 57 -1.96 4.71 -12.09
C HIS A 57 -1.32 3.35 -11.73
N GLY A 58 -0.92 2.60 -12.77
CA GLY A 58 -0.04 1.44 -12.63
C GLY A 58 1.43 1.86 -12.78
N HIS A 59 2.37 0.95 -12.52
CA HIS A 59 3.80 1.20 -12.71
C HIS A 59 4.46 0.10 -13.54
N LEU A 60 5.52 0.42 -14.27
CA LEU A 60 6.27 -0.51 -15.13
C LEU A 60 7.24 -1.43 -14.38
N PHE A 61 7.20 -1.41 -13.04
CA PHE A 61 8.05 -2.28 -12.25
C PHE A 61 7.44 -3.68 -12.23
N VAL A 62 8.04 -4.61 -12.99
CA VAL A 62 7.53 -5.96 -13.20
C VAL A 62 8.52 -6.97 -12.61
N LEU A 63 8.01 -7.84 -11.74
CA LEU A 63 8.76 -8.95 -11.18
C LEU A 63 8.65 -10.16 -12.12
N THR A 64 9.71 -10.47 -12.85
CA THR A 64 9.72 -11.60 -13.81
C THR A 64 10.20 -12.92 -13.20
N GLU A 65 11.06 -12.85 -12.18
CA GLU A 65 11.66 -14.03 -11.51
C GLU A 65 11.53 -13.88 -9.98
N PRO A 66 10.32 -13.99 -9.40
CA PRO A 66 10.10 -13.82 -7.95
C PRO A 66 10.95 -14.75 -7.08
N GLU A 67 11.23 -15.96 -7.56
CA GLU A 67 12.05 -16.98 -6.90
C GLU A 67 13.49 -16.53 -6.64
N ALA A 68 14.02 -15.56 -7.40
CA ALA A 68 15.34 -14.98 -7.17
C ALA A 68 15.45 -14.35 -5.76
N PHE A 69 14.32 -13.93 -5.17
CA PHE A 69 14.24 -13.35 -3.83
C PHE A 69 14.01 -14.37 -2.72
N ALA A 70 13.59 -15.60 -3.04
CA ALA A 70 13.33 -16.65 -2.05
C ALA A 70 14.61 -17.32 -1.51
N GLY A 71 15.77 -17.01 -2.11
CA GLY A 71 17.04 -17.66 -1.84
C GLY A 71 17.08 -19.07 -2.42
N GLN A 72 18.13 -19.42 -3.17
CA GLN A 72 18.30 -20.81 -3.56
C GLN A 72 18.48 -21.67 -2.31
N PRO A 73 17.84 -22.85 -2.21
CA PRO A 73 18.15 -23.78 -1.15
C PRO A 73 19.65 -24.07 -1.19
N ARG A 74 20.34 -23.79 -0.08
CA ARG A 74 21.76 -24.13 0.08
C ARG A 74 21.98 -25.63 0.02
#